data_AF-A0A967AHZ7-F1
#
_entry.id   AF-A0A967AHZ7-F1
#
_cell.length_a   1.000
_cell.length_b   1.000
_cell.length_c   1.000
_cell.angle_alpha   90.00
_cell.angle_beta   90.00
_cell.angle_gamma   90.00
#
_symmetry.space_group_name_H-M   'P 1'
#
loop_
_entity.id
_entity.type
_entity.pdbx_description
1 polymer ?
#
loop_
_entity_poly.entity_id
_entity_poly.type
_entity_poly.pdbx_seq_one_letter_code
_entity_poly.pdbx_strand_id
1 'polypeptide(L)'
;MAISSKDQTDVAAALVRLYVFLAQYLDRCSDDAARKSYPDSELQRHLDETRQQLMELLSVNPVVKRKLADECDRILTLGADCLKSGVIDSATRERIQAERTVLQHKTIALSDLVAVFRALA
;
A
#
# COMPACT_ATOMS: atom_id res chain seq x y z
N MET A 1 -16.48 -3.87 20.75
CA MET A 1 -17.61 -3.76 19.80
C MET A 1 -17.39 -4.78 18.70
N ALA A 2 -18.40 -5.57 18.35
CA ALA A 2 -18.31 -6.46 17.19
C ALA A 2 -18.33 -5.62 15.91
N ILE A 3 -17.37 -5.86 15.03
CA ILE A 3 -17.24 -5.21 13.72
C ILE A 3 -18.44 -5.68 12.87
N SER A 4 -19.25 -4.75 12.35
CA SER A 4 -20.36 -5.07 11.46
C SER A 4 -19.83 -5.64 10.13
N SER A 5 -20.63 -6.44 9.42
CA SER A 5 -20.28 -6.92 8.07
C SER A 5 -19.89 -5.77 7.11
N LYS A 6 -20.55 -4.62 7.28
CA LYS A 6 -20.23 -3.38 6.57
C LYS A 6 -18.81 -2.89 6.89
N ASP A 7 -18.44 -2.87 8.16
CA ASP A 7 -17.12 -2.44 8.62
C ASP A 7 -16.01 -3.39 8.12
N GLN A 8 -16.28 -4.70 8.03
CA GLN A 8 -15.34 -5.68 7.47
C GLN A 8 -15.05 -5.40 5.98
N THR A 9 -16.09 -5.10 5.22
CA THR A 9 -15.98 -4.75 3.80
C THR A 9 -15.20 -3.45 3.61
N ASP A 10 -15.48 -2.44 4.44
CA ASP A 10 -14.82 -1.14 4.36
C ASP A 10 -13.34 -1.22 4.73
N VAL A 11 -12.97 -2.00 5.75
CA VAL A 11 -11.57 -2.26 6.12
C VAL A 11 -10.83 -2.99 5.00
N ALA A 12 -11.40 -4.06 4.44
CA ALA A 12 -10.78 -4.80 3.36
C ALA A 12 -10.61 -3.93 2.10
N ALA A 13 -11.62 -3.11 1.76
CA ALA A 13 -11.53 -2.17 0.65
C ALA A 13 -10.49 -1.06 0.89
N ALA A 14 -10.35 -0.56 2.11
CA ALA A 14 -9.32 0.40 2.46
C ALA A 14 -7.91 -0.19 2.33
N LEU A 15 -7.71 -1.45 2.76
CA LEU A 15 -6.44 -2.17 2.55
C LEU A 15 -6.10 -2.33 1.06
N VAL A 16 -7.09 -2.67 0.21
CA VAL A 16 -6.90 -2.73 -1.24
C VAL A 16 -6.41 -1.38 -1.78
N ARG A 17 -7.07 -0.28 -1.41
CA ARG A 17 -6.66 1.07 -1.83
C ARG A 17 -5.24 1.40 -1.40
N LEU A 18 -4.88 1.10 -0.15
CA LEU A 18 -3.53 1.32 0.35
C LEU A 18 -2.48 0.56 -0.47
N TYR A 19 -2.69 -0.73 -0.74
CA TYR A 19 -1.72 -1.52 -1.50
C TYR A 19 -1.61 -1.07 -2.95
N VAL A 20 -2.70 -0.61 -3.57
CA VAL A 20 -2.67 0.01 -4.90
C VAL A 20 -1.82 1.29 -4.88
N PHE A 21 -2.01 2.17 -3.89
CA PHE A 21 -1.20 3.39 -3.78
C PHE A 21 0.28 3.09 -3.51
N LEU A 22 0.59 2.09 -2.67
CA LEU A 22 1.97 1.64 -2.45
C LEU A 22 2.60 1.07 -3.72
N ALA A 23 1.84 0.33 -4.53
CA ALA A 23 2.33 -0.16 -5.82
C ALA A 23 2.60 1.01 -6.77
N GLN A 24 1.64 1.93 -6.94
CA GLN A 24 1.83 3.14 -7.77
C GLN A 24 3.03 3.98 -7.32
N TYR A 25 3.27 4.05 -6.01
CA TYR A 25 4.45 4.72 -5.45
C TYR A 25 5.75 4.04 -5.89
N LEU A 26 5.84 2.71 -5.81
CA LEU A 26 6.98 1.94 -6.30
C LEU A 26 7.12 1.96 -7.84
N ASP A 27 6.03 2.06 -8.59
CA ASP A 27 6.07 2.10 -10.05
C ASP A 27 6.83 3.33 -10.58
N ARG A 28 6.76 4.46 -9.86
CA ARG A 28 7.55 5.65 -10.18
C ARG A 28 9.05 5.45 -10.04
N CYS A 29 9.47 4.48 -9.22
CA CYS A 29 10.87 4.09 -9.17
C CYS A 29 11.31 3.51 -10.51
N SER A 30 10.48 2.78 -11.24
CA SER A 30 10.87 2.19 -12.51
C SER A 30 10.71 3.12 -13.72
N ASP A 31 9.92 4.19 -13.60
CA ASP A 31 9.60 5.10 -14.70
C ASP A 31 10.37 6.43 -14.58
N ASP A 32 11.38 6.63 -15.43
CA ASP A 32 12.20 7.84 -15.50
C ASP A 32 11.39 9.13 -15.77
N ALA A 33 10.27 9.05 -16.49
CA ALA A 33 9.40 10.20 -16.71
C ALA A 33 8.59 10.52 -15.45
N ALA A 34 8.08 9.50 -14.77
CA ALA A 34 7.38 9.65 -13.50
C ALA A 34 8.30 10.08 -12.34
N ARG A 35 9.61 9.75 -12.38
CA ARG A 35 10.59 10.29 -11.43
C ARG A 35 10.74 11.80 -11.54
N LYS A 36 10.66 12.36 -12.76
CA LYS A 36 10.83 13.80 -13.00
C LYS A 36 9.64 14.63 -12.52
N SER A 37 8.45 14.06 -12.48
CA SER A 37 7.25 14.70 -11.93
C SER A 37 7.06 14.46 -10.42
N TYR A 38 8.04 13.85 -9.75
CA TYR A 38 7.99 13.63 -8.30
C TYR A 38 8.40 14.90 -7.52
N PRO A 39 7.75 15.21 -6.38
CA PRO A 39 6.66 14.46 -5.76
C PRO A 39 5.29 14.71 -6.41
N ASP A 40 4.59 13.63 -6.73
CA ASP A 40 3.16 13.69 -7.03
C ASP A 40 2.41 13.89 -5.70
N SER A 41 2.14 15.16 -5.41
CA SER A 41 1.50 15.59 -4.17
C SER A 41 0.12 14.95 -3.95
N GLU A 42 -0.58 14.57 -5.02
CA GLU A 42 -1.91 13.95 -4.92
C GLU A 42 -1.80 12.49 -4.51
N LEU A 43 -0.88 11.72 -5.11
CA LEU A 43 -0.64 10.34 -4.66
C LEU A 43 -0.16 10.32 -3.21
N GLN A 44 0.80 11.17 -2.85
CA GLN A 44 1.35 11.18 -1.50
C GLN A 44 0.25 11.49 -0.47
N ARG A 45 -0.60 12.48 -0.76
CA ARG A 45 -1.74 12.81 0.09
C ARG A 45 -2.70 11.63 0.25
N HIS A 46 -3.09 10.98 -0.85
CA HIS A 46 -4.00 9.82 -0.77
C HIS A 46 -3.40 8.63 -0.02
N LEU A 47 -2.10 8.41 -0.16
CA LEU A 47 -1.38 7.37 0.57
C LEU A 47 -1.38 7.65 2.07
N ASP A 48 -1.07 8.88 2.47
CA ASP A 48 -1.00 9.30 3.88
C ASP A 48 -2.39 9.28 4.53
N GLU A 49 -3.42 9.81 3.85
CA GLU A 49 -4.82 9.76 4.29
C GLU A 49 -5.30 8.31 4.49
N THR A 50 -5.07 7.44 3.50
CA THR A 50 -5.51 6.03 3.56
C THR A 50 -4.77 5.26 4.64
N ARG A 51 -3.46 5.48 4.78
CA ARG A 51 -2.65 4.89 5.84
C ARG A 51 -3.15 5.31 7.21
N GLN A 52 -3.40 6.61 7.44
CA GLN A 52 -3.90 7.12 8.71
C GLN A 52 -5.25 6.50 9.08
N GLN A 53 -6.19 6.48 8.13
CA GLN A 53 -7.51 5.87 8.32
C GLN A 53 -7.38 4.38 8.73
N LEU A 54 -6.53 3.61 8.05
CA LEU A 54 -6.31 2.20 8.38
C LEU A 54 -5.66 2.01 9.75
N MET A 55 -4.73 2.87 10.15
CA MET A 55 -4.11 2.79 11.48
C MET A 55 -5.10 3.04 12.62
N GLU A 56 -6.12 3.86 12.37
CA GLU A 56 -7.23 4.08 13.30
C GLU A 56 -8.17 2.87 13.34
N LEU A 57 -8.63 2.38 12.19
CA LEU A 57 -9.51 1.21 12.09
C LEU A 57 -8.88 -0.05 12.69
N LEU A 58 -7.57 -0.25 12.50
CA LEU A 58 -6.84 -1.40 13.02
C LEU A 58 -6.41 -1.24 14.47
N SER A 59 -6.75 -0.14 15.16
CA SER A 59 -6.43 0.05 16.58
C SER A 59 -6.95 -1.08 17.48
N VAL A 60 -8.06 -1.71 17.09
CA VAL A 60 -8.66 -2.87 17.76
C VAL A 60 -7.85 -4.17 17.60
N ASN A 61 -6.92 -4.22 16.63
CA ASN A 61 -6.01 -5.35 16.40
C ASN A 61 -4.55 -4.85 16.30
N PRO A 62 -3.86 -4.72 17.45
CA PRO A 62 -2.52 -4.12 17.49
C PRO A 62 -1.48 -4.92 16.70
N VAL A 63 -1.68 -6.23 16.56
CA VAL A 63 -0.77 -7.10 15.80
C VAL A 63 -0.86 -6.78 14.31
N VAL A 64 -2.07 -6.69 13.76
CA VAL A 64 -2.27 -6.36 12.33
C VAL A 64 -1.87 -4.91 12.06
N LYS A 65 -2.21 -3.98 12.96
CA LYS A 65 -1.78 -2.58 12.87
C LYS A 65 -0.27 -2.45 12.76
N ARG A 66 0.49 -3.11 13.66
CA ARG A 66 1.95 -3.09 13.64
C ARG A 66 2.52 -3.66 12.35
N LYS A 67 2.02 -4.82 11.91
CA LYS A 67 2.46 -5.43 10.64
C LYS A 67 2.26 -4.51 9.44
N LEU A 68 1.10 -3.83 9.38
CA LEU A 68 0.81 -2.89 8.31
C LEU A 68 1.73 -1.67 8.36
N ALA A 69 2.01 -1.14 9.55
CA ALA A 69 2.93 -0.02 9.73
C ALA A 69 4.35 -0.39 9.28
N ASP A 70 4.88 -1.52 9.76
CA ASP A 70 6.21 -2.01 9.38
C ASP A 70 6.33 -2.25 7.86
N GLU A 71 5.25 -2.72 7.22
CA GLU A 71 5.17 -2.87 5.76
C GLU A 71 5.16 -1.54 5.01
N CYS A 72 4.34 -0.59 5.45
CA CYS A 72 4.30 0.75 4.85
C CYS A 72 5.66 1.44 4.98
N ASP A 73 6.27 1.42 6.17
CA ASP A 73 7.54 2.09 6.41
C ASP A 73 8.67 1.47 5.58
N ARG A 74 8.68 0.14 5.43
CA ARG A 74 9.64 -0.56 4.56
C ARG A 74 9.51 -0.14 3.09
N ILE A 75 8.28 -0.11 2.56
CA ILE A 75 8.02 0.26 1.15
C ILE A 75 8.30 1.73 0.89
N LEU A 76 7.87 2.62 1.79
CA LEU A 76 8.11 4.06 1.70
C LEU A 76 9.60 4.39 1.74
N THR A 77 10.35 3.74 2.64
CA THR A 77 11.80 3.90 2.71
C THR A 77 12.46 3.45 1.41
N LEU A 78 12.08 2.27 0.89
CA LEU A 78 12.63 1.74 -0.36
C LEU A 78 12.38 2.68 -1.56
N GLY A 79 11.16 3.22 -1.69
CA GLY A 79 10.85 4.16 -2.77
C GLY A 79 11.56 5.50 -2.60
N ALA A 80 11.69 6.01 -1.36
CA ALA A 80 12.43 7.24 -1.10
C ALA A 80 13.92 7.11 -1.44
N ASP A 81 14.55 5.99 -1.10
CA ASP A 81 15.96 5.71 -1.42
C ASP A 81 16.18 5.61 -2.93
N CYS A 82 15.24 4.98 -3.63
CA CYS A 82 15.24 4.89 -5.08
C CYS A 82 15.11 6.26 -5.75
N LEU A 83 14.20 7.12 -5.27
CA LEU A 83 13.95 8.44 -5.86
C LEU A 83 15.11 9.42 -5.61
N LYS A 84 15.84 9.27 -4.51
CA LYS A 84 17.01 10.10 -4.17
C LYS A 84 18.27 9.74 -4.97
N SER A 85 18.50 8.46 -5.24
CA SER A 85 19.79 8.00 -5.76
C SER A 85 19.99 8.26 -7.26
N GLY A 86 18.93 8.58 -8.01
CA GLY A 86 18.96 8.90 -9.45
C GLY A 86 19.29 7.72 -10.37
N VAL A 87 20.17 6.81 -9.93
CA VAL A 87 20.54 5.53 -10.54
C VAL A 87 20.12 4.41 -9.61
N ILE A 88 19.31 3.49 -10.11
CA ILE A 88 18.85 2.31 -9.36
C ILE A 88 19.81 1.17 -9.68
N ASP A 89 20.55 0.72 -8.67
CA ASP A 89 21.35 -0.49 -8.80
C ASP A 89 20.46 -1.74 -8.95
N SER A 90 21.05 -2.85 -9.44
CA SER A 90 20.29 -4.08 -9.68
C SER A 90 19.63 -4.61 -8.40
N ALA A 91 20.30 -4.47 -7.26
CA ALA A 91 19.80 -4.91 -5.96
C ALA A 91 18.54 -4.13 -5.53
N THR A 92 18.52 -2.80 -5.68
CA THR A 92 17.34 -1.98 -5.36
C THR A 92 16.19 -2.30 -6.31
N ARG A 93 16.49 -2.53 -7.60
CA ARG A 93 15.47 -2.94 -8.58
C ARG A 93 14.84 -4.29 -8.23
N GLU A 94 15.64 -5.27 -7.84
CA GLU A 94 15.16 -6.57 -7.38
C GLU A 94 14.28 -6.45 -6.13
N ARG A 95 14.69 -5.63 -5.16
CA ARG A 95 13.89 -5.35 -3.95
C ARG A 95 12.55 -4.68 -4.28
N ILE A 96 12.54 -3.70 -5.18
CA ILE A 96 11.31 -3.05 -5.65
C ILE A 96 10.40 -4.08 -6.32
N GLN A 97 10.95 -4.93 -7.18
CA GLN A 97 10.17 -5.95 -7.86
C GLN A 97 9.58 -6.98 -6.86
N ALA A 98 10.34 -7.37 -5.85
CA ALA A 98 9.87 -8.27 -4.79
C ALA A 98 8.69 -7.66 -4.00
N GLU A 99 8.80 -6.39 -3.57
CA GLU A 99 7.70 -5.70 -2.89
C GLU A 99 6.48 -5.54 -3.82
N ARG A 100 6.68 -5.25 -5.10
CA ARG A 100 5.58 -5.19 -6.09
C ARG A 100 4.83 -6.51 -6.20
N THR A 101 5.53 -7.64 -6.28
CA THR A 101 4.91 -8.96 -6.32
C THR A 101 4.11 -9.24 -5.05
N VAL A 102 4.64 -8.88 -3.87
CA VAL A 102 3.91 -9.01 -2.60
C VAL A 102 2.65 -8.17 -2.60
N LEU A 103 2.73 -6.89 -3.00
CA LEU A 103 1.59 -5.98 -3.09
C LEU A 103 0.53 -6.49 -4.07
N GLN A 104 0.94 -7.02 -5.22
CA GLN A 104 0.03 -7.61 -6.22
C GLN A 104 -0.74 -8.79 -5.64
N HIS A 105 -0.06 -9.75 -5.01
CA HIS A 105 -0.72 -10.91 -4.41
C HIS A 105 -1.71 -10.51 -3.32
N LYS A 106 -1.33 -9.56 -2.45
CA LYS A 106 -2.21 -9.05 -1.38
C LYS A 106 -3.43 -8.32 -1.93
N THR A 107 -3.22 -7.51 -2.97
CA THR A 107 -4.30 -6.75 -3.62
C THR A 107 -5.32 -7.70 -4.24
N ILE A 108 -4.89 -8.72 -4.98
CA ILE A 108 -5.77 -9.73 -5.58
C ILE A 108 -6.57 -10.47 -4.50
N ALA A 109 -5.88 -11.01 -3.49
CA ALA A 109 -6.54 -11.76 -2.43
C ALA A 109 -7.59 -10.93 -1.68
N LEU A 110 -7.29 -9.66 -1.39
CA LEU A 110 -8.24 -8.77 -0.71
C LEU A 110 -9.34 -8.27 -1.64
N SER A 111 -9.09 -8.08 -2.94
CA SER A 111 -10.15 -7.72 -3.88
C SER A 111 -11.17 -8.85 -4.01
N ASP A 112 -10.71 -10.10 -4.06
CA ASP A 112 -11.57 -11.28 -4.09
C ASP A 112 -12.39 -11.38 -2.79
N LEU A 113 -11.73 -11.14 -1.63
CA LEU A 113 -12.41 -11.12 -0.34
C LEU A 113 -13.48 -10.02 -0.25
N VAL A 114 -13.18 -8.81 -0.74
CA VAL A 114 -14.16 -7.70 -0.81
C VAL A 114 -15.34 -8.08 -1.70
N ALA A 115 -15.11 -8.75 -2.82
CA ALA A 115 -16.19 -9.23 -3.69
C ALA A 115 -17.08 -10.24 -2.97
N VAL A 116 -16.50 -11.20 -2.24
CA VAL A 116 -17.23 -12.17 -1.41
C VAL A 116 -18.05 -11.47 -0.32
N PHE A 117 -17.46 -10.54 0.44
CA PHE A 117 -18.19 -9.81 1.48
C PHE A 117 -19.35 -9.00 0.91
N ARG A 118 -19.17 -8.34 -0.24
CA ARG A 118 -20.25 -7.61 -0.92
C ARG A 118 -21.37 -8.51 -1.43
N ALA A 119 -21.06 -9.74 -1.83
CA ALA A 119 -22.08 -10.70 -2.27
C ALA A 119 -22.92 -11.25 -1.10
N LEU A 120 -22.42 -11.16 0.13
CA LEU A 120 -23.06 -11.67 1.35
C LEU A 120 -23.73 -10.57 2.20
N ALA A 121 -23.58 -9.30 1.81
CA ALA A 121 -24.13 -8.13 2.49
C ALA A 121 -25.51 -7.73 1.94
#